data_AF-A0A2H3IL58-F1
#
_entry.id   AF-A0A2H3IL58-F1
#
_cell.length_a   1.000
_cell.length_b   1.000
_cell.length_c   1.000
_cell.angle_alpha   90.00
_cell.angle_beta   90.00
_cell.angle_gamma   90.00
#
_symmetry.space_group_name_H-M   'P 1'
#
loop_
_entity.id
_entity.type
_entity.pdbx_description
1 polymer ?
#
loop_
_entity_poly.entity_id
_entity_poly.type
_entity_poly.pdbx_seq_one_letter_code
_entity_poly.pdbx_strand_id
1 'polypeptide(L)'
;MLAITMSAVGSNDESGGSEWMKEAGRGLYGNALQDAAVMLRNPQKRQGDELLAIVRLFSFFEAVYGEDGDGQLTQSDGWMSHNFGDMALVAGRGPTAFTSGFSHRLFVDGRLHLTIPWSNAKKTPNDFVLDILAEVPSLFESIDAMKSCGSPDQKAKFRDVIRNGYFKLHMCLTEWRKTFSRVIIHDGKEYARTKIITPQLLATTNISTLYWTACLVVYAMIGEVLLEEEGEDLDGRCIEPGIFCRKILEILPVFFNPAAGIFRVHLVTFPVGVVMIYLAGIPPRSMVKERDLFAKYLGHPACWSIRKLLASTQSEDYERTYQVNESKPING
;
A
#
# COMPACT_ATOMS: atom_id res chain seq x y z
N MET A 1 -18.10 7.98 11.11
CA MET A 1 -18.83 8.01 9.82
C MET A 1 -19.25 9.42 9.43
N LEU A 2 -19.94 10.19 10.29
CA LEU A 2 -20.40 11.54 9.94
C LEU A 2 -19.26 12.48 9.52
N ALA A 3 -18.12 12.45 10.22
CA ALA A 3 -16.92 13.20 9.84
C ALA A 3 -16.50 12.93 8.38
N ILE A 4 -16.32 11.65 8.01
CA ILE A 4 -15.98 11.20 6.65
C ILE A 4 -17.02 11.70 5.64
N THR A 5 -18.31 11.58 5.94
CA THR A 5 -19.38 12.00 5.02
C THR A 5 -19.38 13.51 4.80
N MET A 6 -19.23 14.32 5.86
CA MET A 6 -19.17 15.78 5.75
C MET A 6 -17.94 16.23 4.95
N SER A 7 -16.77 15.65 5.22
CA SER A 7 -15.55 15.91 4.44
C SER A 7 -15.68 15.43 2.99
N ALA A 8 -16.38 14.33 2.72
CA ALA A 8 -16.63 13.83 1.36
C ALA A 8 -17.51 14.78 0.54
N VAL A 9 -18.60 15.25 1.13
CA VAL A 9 -19.50 16.18 0.47
C VAL A 9 -18.81 17.52 0.26
N GLY A 10 -18.12 18.03 1.29
CA GLY A 10 -17.36 19.28 1.20
C GLY A 10 -16.25 19.26 0.15
N SER A 11 -15.60 18.12 -0.09
CA SER A 11 -14.55 18.01 -1.11
C SER A 11 -15.07 17.82 -2.55
N ASN A 12 -16.34 17.47 -2.73
CA ASN A 12 -16.96 17.26 -4.05
C ASN A 12 -17.76 18.47 -4.55
N ASP A 13 -17.93 19.51 -3.72
CA ASP A 13 -18.68 20.71 -4.08
C ASP A 13 -17.75 21.81 -4.61
N GLU A 14 -17.79 22.01 -5.93
CA GLU A 14 -17.00 22.97 -6.70
C GLU A 14 -17.45 24.43 -6.50
N SER A 15 -18.59 24.67 -5.84
CA SER A 15 -19.22 26.00 -5.75
C SER A 15 -18.67 26.90 -4.61
N GLY A 16 -17.65 26.46 -3.87
CA GLY A 16 -17.00 27.24 -2.82
C GLY A 16 -17.80 27.37 -1.51
N GLY A 17 -19.07 26.94 -1.48
CA GLY A 17 -19.91 26.85 -0.28
C GLY A 17 -19.56 25.66 0.64
N SER A 18 -18.41 25.02 0.42
CA SER A 18 -18.11 23.66 0.87
C SER A 18 -17.04 23.58 1.97
N GLU A 19 -16.39 24.71 2.29
CA GLU A 19 -15.32 24.75 3.29
C GLU A 19 -15.84 24.54 4.71
N TRP A 20 -17.03 25.06 5.02
CA TRP A 20 -17.65 24.82 6.34
C TRP A 20 -17.98 23.33 6.56
N MET A 21 -18.27 22.56 5.51
CA MET A 21 -18.53 21.13 5.62
C MET A 21 -17.25 20.35 5.88
N LYS A 22 -16.13 20.76 5.25
CA LYS A 22 -14.81 20.21 5.57
C LYS A 22 -14.43 20.52 7.01
N GLU A 23 -14.63 21.76 7.45
CA GLU A 23 -14.36 22.19 8.82
C GLU A 23 -15.25 21.46 9.83
N ALA A 24 -16.55 21.31 9.54
CA ALA A 24 -17.45 20.51 10.37
C ALA A 24 -17.01 19.04 10.41
N GLY A 25 -16.56 18.49 9.28
CA GLY A 25 -15.97 17.15 9.21
C GLY A 25 -14.73 17.00 10.10
N ARG A 26 -13.82 17.98 10.07
CA ARG A 26 -12.63 18.06 10.95
C ARG A 26 -13.03 18.15 12.42
N GLY A 27 -13.97 19.02 12.78
CA GLY A 27 -14.47 19.15 14.15
C GLY A 27 -15.09 17.85 14.69
N LEU A 28 -15.88 17.16 13.86
CA LEU A 28 -16.44 15.85 14.21
C LEU A 28 -15.36 14.77 14.36
N TYR A 29 -14.32 14.82 13.54
CA TYR A 29 -13.17 13.93 13.66
C TYR A 29 -12.42 14.16 14.97
N GLY A 30 -12.13 15.41 15.33
CA GLY A 30 -11.48 15.77 16.60
C GLY A 30 -12.29 15.32 17.83
N ASN A 31 -13.62 15.50 17.80
CA ASN A 31 -14.49 15.00 18.86
C ASN A 31 -14.44 13.48 19.00
N ALA A 32 -14.44 12.75 17.87
CA ALA A 32 -14.34 11.30 17.89
C ALA A 32 -12.99 10.82 18.44
N LEU A 33 -11.88 11.52 18.16
CA LEU A 33 -10.57 11.23 18.77
C LEU A 33 -10.62 11.36 20.29
N GLN A 34 -11.27 12.42 20.79
CA GLN A 34 -11.44 12.63 22.23
C GLN A 34 -12.26 11.51 22.88
N ASP A 35 -13.34 11.07 22.22
CA ASP A 35 -14.16 9.94 22.69
C ASP A 35 -13.34 8.63 22.71
N ALA A 36 -12.56 8.37 21.68
CA ALA A 36 -11.67 7.20 21.63
C ALA A 36 -10.60 7.25 22.74
N ALA A 37 -10.05 8.43 23.05
CA ALA A 37 -9.13 8.61 24.18
C ALA A 37 -9.80 8.27 25.53
N VAL A 38 -11.09 8.61 25.70
CA VAL A 38 -11.87 8.18 26.87
C VAL A 38 -12.07 6.67 26.88
N MET A 39 -12.41 6.06 25.74
CA MET A 39 -12.52 4.59 25.63
C MET A 39 -11.23 3.87 25.99
N LEU A 40 -10.08 4.39 25.53
CA LEU A 40 -8.76 3.84 25.84
C LEU A 40 -8.45 3.84 27.33
N ARG A 41 -8.96 4.79 28.12
CA ARG A 41 -8.75 4.84 29.57
C ARG A 41 -9.59 3.83 30.34
N ASN A 42 -10.64 3.28 29.73
CA ASN A 42 -11.51 2.29 30.35
C ASN A 42 -11.05 0.86 29.97
N PRO A 43 -10.62 0.02 30.94
CA PRO A 43 -10.07 -1.32 30.64
C PRO A 43 -11.03 -2.22 29.85
N GLN A 44 -12.32 -2.16 30.11
CA GLN A 44 -13.33 -2.96 29.42
C GLN A 44 -13.52 -2.46 27.98
N LYS A 45 -13.67 -1.15 27.78
CA LYS A 45 -13.85 -0.57 26.44
C LYS A 45 -12.61 -0.69 25.57
N ARG A 46 -11.41 -0.64 26.16
CA ARG A 46 -10.13 -0.86 25.45
C ARG A 46 -10.08 -2.21 24.74
N GLN A 47 -10.75 -3.22 25.29
CA GLN A 47 -10.83 -4.57 24.74
C GLN A 47 -12.02 -4.78 23.79
N GLY A 48 -12.87 -3.77 23.58
CA GLY A 48 -14.05 -3.84 22.73
C GLY A 48 -13.74 -3.68 21.24
N ASP A 49 -14.39 -4.47 20.39
CA ASP A 49 -14.24 -4.43 18.93
C ASP A 49 -14.56 -3.07 18.32
N GLU A 50 -15.42 -2.29 18.97
CA GLU A 50 -15.79 -0.95 18.56
C GLU A 50 -14.55 -0.04 18.46
N LEU A 51 -13.62 -0.17 19.40
CA LEU A 51 -12.39 0.63 19.40
C LEU A 51 -11.49 0.30 18.19
N LEU A 52 -11.39 -0.99 17.83
CA LEU A 52 -10.63 -1.41 16.64
C LEU A 52 -11.26 -0.84 15.35
N ALA A 53 -12.58 -0.91 15.25
CA ALA A 53 -13.29 -0.34 14.11
C ALA A 53 -13.10 1.18 14.02
N ILE A 54 -13.16 1.89 15.15
CA ILE A 54 -12.98 3.34 15.22
C ILE A 54 -11.57 3.77 14.81
N VAL A 55 -10.52 3.12 15.33
CA VAL A 55 -9.12 3.47 14.99
C VAL A 55 -8.86 3.31 13.49
N ARG A 56 -9.47 2.31 12.85
CA ARG A 56 -9.37 2.15 11.39
C ARG A 56 -10.10 3.21 10.60
N LEU A 57 -11.25 3.66 11.09
CA LEU A 57 -11.93 4.81 10.50
C LEU A 57 -11.10 6.09 10.66
N PHE A 58 -10.28 6.21 11.70
CA PHE A 58 -9.35 7.33 11.84
C PHE A 58 -8.19 7.24 10.87
N SER A 59 -7.56 6.06 10.73
CA SER A 59 -6.56 5.82 9.69
C SER A 59 -7.13 6.14 8.30
N PHE A 60 -8.36 5.71 8.02
CA PHE A 60 -9.06 6.04 6.78
C PHE A 60 -9.28 7.54 6.59
N PHE A 61 -9.73 8.24 7.63
CA PHE A 61 -9.96 9.68 7.57
C PHE A 61 -8.66 10.42 7.25
N GLU A 62 -7.56 10.11 7.97
CA GLU A 62 -6.26 10.74 7.72
C GLU A 62 -5.73 10.45 6.32
N ALA A 63 -5.85 9.20 5.84
CA ALA A 63 -5.41 8.82 4.50
C ALA A 63 -6.11 9.61 3.37
N VAL A 64 -7.33 10.10 3.59
CA VAL A 64 -8.10 10.80 2.55
C VAL A 64 -8.20 12.30 2.76
N TYR A 65 -8.32 12.73 4.01
CA TYR A 65 -8.64 14.11 4.40
C TYR A 65 -7.62 14.75 5.33
N GLY A 66 -6.62 14.00 5.79
CA GLY A 66 -5.54 14.57 6.60
C GLY A 66 -4.90 15.74 5.85
N GLU A 67 -4.64 16.82 6.57
CA GLU A 67 -3.99 18.01 6.06
C GLU A 67 -2.57 18.07 6.59
N ASP A 68 -1.65 18.49 5.74
CA ASP A 68 -0.31 18.85 6.20
C ASP A 68 -0.49 20.12 7.03
N GLY A 69 -0.21 20.04 8.33
CA GLY A 69 -0.32 21.21 9.21
C GLY A 69 0.76 22.24 8.88
N ASP A 70 0.57 23.49 9.33
CA ASP A 70 1.57 24.58 9.24
C ASP A 70 2.89 24.29 10.02
N GLY A 71 3.08 23.07 10.52
CA GLY A 71 4.30 22.65 11.19
C GLY A 71 4.38 21.14 11.45
N GLN A 72 5.38 20.51 10.84
CA GLN A 72 5.98 19.20 11.14
C GLN A 72 5.18 17.91 10.89
N LEU A 73 3.85 17.88 11.05
CA LEU A 73 3.08 16.64 10.84
C LEU A 73 2.49 16.60 9.43
N THR A 74 2.98 15.63 8.65
CA THR A 74 2.44 15.32 7.33
C THR A 74 1.17 14.49 7.44
N GLN A 75 0.36 14.50 6.38
CA GLN A 75 -0.78 13.59 6.24
C GLN A 75 -0.37 12.13 6.48
N SER A 76 0.80 11.72 5.99
CA SER A 76 1.34 10.37 6.21
C SER A 76 1.64 10.08 7.67
N ASP A 77 2.09 11.05 8.47
CA ASP A 77 2.39 10.84 9.90
C ASP A 77 1.11 10.58 10.69
N GLY A 78 0.07 11.37 10.43
CA GLY A 78 -1.25 11.18 11.04
C GLY A 78 -1.81 9.79 10.71
N TRP A 79 -1.76 9.40 9.43
CA TRP A 79 -2.15 8.06 9.00
C TRP A 79 -1.33 6.96 9.68
N MET A 80 0.01 7.07 9.69
CA MET A 80 0.91 6.09 10.29
C MET A 80 0.69 5.94 11.80
N SER A 81 0.47 7.04 12.51
CA SER A 81 0.18 7.04 13.95
C SER A 81 -1.05 6.18 14.29
N HIS A 82 -2.13 6.25 13.49
CA HIS A 82 -3.30 5.38 13.68
C HIS A 82 -3.00 3.92 13.38
N ASN A 83 -2.18 3.62 12.38
CA ASN A 83 -1.77 2.24 12.08
C ASN A 83 -0.92 1.65 13.23
N PHE A 84 0.01 2.43 13.81
CA PHE A 84 0.75 2.02 15.00
C PHE A 84 -0.17 1.81 16.21
N GLY A 85 -1.17 2.68 16.37
CA GLY A 85 -2.21 2.53 17.39
C GLY A 85 -3.03 1.24 17.23
N ASP A 86 -3.45 0.90 16.01
CA ASP A 86 -4.17 -0.35 15.70
C ASP A 86 -3.30 -1.57 16.02
N MET A 87 -2.02 -1.55 15.60
CA MET A 87 -1.06 -2.61 15.93
C MET A 87 -0.88 -2.79 17.44
N ALA A 88 -0.74 -1.69 18.20
CA ALA A 88 -0.60 -1.74 19.64
C ALA A 88 -1.85 -2.31 20.33
N LEU A 89 -3.05 -1.96 19.84
CA LEU A 89 -4.31 -2.52 20.34
C LEU A 89 -4.37 -4.02 20.08
N VAL A 90 -4.08 -4.45 18.86
CA VAL A 90 -4.10 -5.87 18.48
C VAL A 90 -3.07 -6.67 19.29
N ALA A 91 -1.83 -6.18 19.40
CA ALA A 91 -0.80 -6.80 20.23
C ALA A 91 -1.24 -6.91 21.70
N GLY A 92 -1.89 -5.87 22.23
CA GLY A 92 -2.38 -5.81 23.60
C GLY A 92 -3.53 -6.76 23.93
N ARG A 93 -4.32 -7.22 22.95
CA ARG A 93 -5.38 -8.23 23.16
C ARG A 93 -4.88 -9.67 23.08
N GLY A 94 -3.73 -9.86 22.44
CA GLY A 94 -3.16 -11.16 22.15
C GLY A 94 -3.88 -11.90 21.01
N PRO A 95 -3.24 -12.94 20.45
CA PRO A 95 -3.69 -13.61 19.23
C PRO A 95 -5.03 -14.33 19.36
N THR A 96 -5.34 -14.89 20.54
CA THR A 96 -6.55 -15.68 20.77
C THR A 96 -7.84 -14.87 20.58
N ALA A 97 -7.78 -13.56 20.84
CA ALA A 97 -8.89 -12.63 20.65
C ALA A 97 -9.33 -12.50 19.18
N PHE A 98 -8.50 -12.93 18.22
CA PHE A 98 -8.72 -12.75 16.79
C PHE A 98 -8.99 -14.05 16.03
N THR A 99 -9.34 -15.11 16.74
CA THR A 99 -9.55 -16.44 16.15
C THR A 99 -10.94 -16.65 15.54
N SER A 100 -11.92 -15.79 15.85
CA SER A 100 -13.28 -15.86 15.29
C SER A 100 -14.03 -14.52 15.39
N GLY A 101 -15.23 -14.45 14.83
CA GLY A 101 -16.14 -13.33 15.00
C GLY A 101 -15.72 -12.04 14.27
N PHE A 102 -16.13 -10.90 14.83
CA PHE A 102 -15.90 -9.59 14.23
C PHE A 102 -14.46 -9.11 14.41
N SER A 103 -13.85 -9.36 15.58
CA SER A 103 -12.41 -9.14 15.79
C SER A 103 -11.56 -9.89 14.76
N HIS A 104 -11.89 -11.15 14.42
CA HIS A 104 -11.18 -11.89 13.37
C HIS A 104 -11.29 -11.22 12.01
N ARG A 105 -12.50 -10.80 11.60
CA ARG A 105 -12.71 -10.12 10.32
C ARG A 105 -11.93 -8.81 10.26
N LEU A 106 -12.02 -8.00 11.32
CA LEU A 106 -11.19 -6.82 11.43
C LEU A 106 -9.72 -7.22 11.33
N PHE A 107 -9.22 -8.12 12.16
CA PHE A 107 -7.82 -8.52 12.12
C PHE A 107 -7.33 -8.89 10.72
N VAL A 108 -8.06 -9.74 10.00
CA VAL A 108 -7.78 -10.16 8.61
C VAL A 108 -7.80 -8.97 7.65
N ASP A 109 -8.81 -8.12 7.72
CA ASP A 109 -8.95 -6.94 6.85
C ASP A 109 -7.93 -5.83 7.18
N GLY A 110 -7.36 -5.86 8.38
CA GLY A 110 -6.48 -4.84 8.95
C GLY A 110 -5.04 -4.86 8.48
N ARG A 111 -4.70 -5.78 7.57
CA ARG A 111 -3.34 -5.92 7.02
C ARG A 111 -2.29 -6.34 8.07
N LEU A 112 -2.72 -6.96 9.18
CA LEU A 112 -1.82 -7.38 10.26
C LEU A 112 -1.41 -8.84 10.09
N HIS A 113 -0.11 -9.07 9.92
CA HIS A 113 0.52 -10.35 9.61
C HIS A 113 0.76 -11.26 10.84
N LEU A 114 -0.07 -11.16 11.90
CA LEU A 114 0.14 -12.02 13.06
C LEU A 114 -0.15 -13.47 12.71
N THR A 115 0.78 -14.34 13.08
CA THR A 115 0.91 -15.73 12.65
C THR A 115 -0.10 -16.68 13.31
N ILE A 116 -1.05 -16.16 14.09
CA ILE A 116 -1.91 -16.94 15.01
C ILE A 116 -3.41 -16.57 14.94
N PRO A 117 -4.04 -16.45 13.75
CA PRO A 117 -5.50 -16.67 13.63
C PRO A 117 -5.87 -17.82 12.70
N TRP A 118 -4.90 -18.47 12.06
CA TRP A 118 -5.16 -19.50 11.04
C TRP A 118 -5.37 -20.91 11.59
N SER A 119 -5.43 -21.09 12.92
CA SER A 119 -5.69 -22.42 13.49
C SER A 119 -7.09 -22.94 13.18
N ASN A 120 -8.06 -22.04 12.99
CA ASN A 120 -9.49 -22.37 12.87
C ASN A 120 -10.12 -21.90 11.54
N ALA A 121 -9.36 -21.23 10.66
CA ALA A 121 -9.85 -20.68 9.41
C ALA A 121 -8.86 -20.93 8.27
N LYS A 122 -9.38 -21.30 7.09
CA LYS A 122 -8.56 -21.47 5.89
C LYS A 122 -8.18 -20.09 5.34
N LYS A 123 -6.89 -19.91 5.04
CA LYS A 123 -6.39 -18.71 4.35
C LYS A 123 -7.11 -18.49 3.03
N THR A 124 -7.57 -17.26 2.84
CA THR A 124 -8.13 -16.74 1.60
C THR A 124 -7.00 -16.34 0.65
N PRO A 125 -7.29 -16.14 -0.64
CA PRO A 125 -6.30 -15.67 -1.60
C PRO A 125 -5.69 -14.31 -1.24
N ASN A 126 -6.45 -13.45 -0.56
CA ASN A 126 -5.97 -12.17 -0.05
C ASN A 126 -4.91 -12.38 1.04
N ASP A 127 -5.14 -13.33 1.95
CA ASP A 127 -4.21 -13.63 3.04
C ASP A 127 -2.86 -14.12 2.50
N PHE A 128 -2.89 -15.01 1.52
CA PHE A 128 -1.65 -15.49 0.91
C PHE A 128 -0.84 -14.38 0.23
N VAL A 129 -1.48 -13.43 -0.47
CA VAL A 129 -0.73 -12.35 -1.12
C VAL A 129 -0.20 -11.33 -0.10
N LEU A 130 -0.95 -11.09 0.98
CA LEU A 130 -0.51 -10.22 2.07
C LEU A 130 0.65 -10.84 2.85
N ASP A 131 0.64 -12.15 3.09
CA ASP A 131 1.77 -12.87 3.69
C ASP A 131 3.05 -12.70 2.84
N ILE A 132 2.93 -12.77 1.51
CA ILE A 132 4.06 -12.54 0.59
C ILE A 132 4.58 -11.11 0.72
N LEU A 133 3.68 -10.12 0.70
CA LEU A 133 4.05 -8.70 0.81
C LEU A 133 4.63 -8.35 2.18
N ALA A 134 4.23 -9.02 3.25
CA ALA A 134 4.76 -8.80 4.60
C ALA A 134 6.21 -9.26 4.77
N GLU A 135 6.66 -10.20 3.93
CA GLU A 135 8.05 -10.70 3.95
C GLU A 135 9.00 -9.81 3.13
N VAL A 136 8.47 -8.94 2.26
CA VAL A 136 9.26 -8.07 1.37
C VAL A 136 10.10 -7.03 2.14
N PRO A 137 9.59 -6.32 3.18
CA PRO A 137 10.38 -5.36 3.94
C PRO A 137 11.68 -5.94 4.53
N SER A 138 11.61 -7.14 5.14
CA SER A 138 12.80 -7.82 5.69
C SER A 138 13.88 -8.07 4.64
N LEU A 139 13.48 -8.23 3.37
CA LEU A 139 14.41 -8.39 2.26
C LEU A 139 15.03 -7.06 1.84
N PHE A 140 14.24 -5.96 1.82
CA PHE A 140 14.78 -4.62 1.62
C PHE A 140 15.75 -4.21 2.74
N GLU A 141 15.43 -4.50 4.00
CA GLU A 141 16.36 -4.28 5.13
C GLU A 141 17.69 -5.02 4.91
N SER A 142 17.63 -6.25 4.40
CA SER A 142 18.83 -7.02 4.06
C SER A 142 19.62 -6.40 2.90
N ILE A 143 18.93 -5.86 1.89
CA ILE A 143 19.54 -5.12 0.77
C ILE A 143 20.22 -3.84 1.25
N ASP A 144 19.57 -3.07 2.12
CA ASP A 144 20.11 -1.81 2.65
C ASP A 144 21.31 -2.06 3.56
N ALA A 145 21.25 -3.10 4.40
CA ALA A 145 22.38 -3.56 5.20
C ALA A 145 23.56 -4.00 4.32
N MET A 146 23.29 -4.71 3.22
CA MET A 146 24.31 -5.11 2.25
C MET A 146 24.98 -3.89 1.57
N LYS A 147 24.18 -2.92 1.13
CA LYS A 147 24.67 -1.69 0.48
C LYS A 147 25.51 -0.84 1.43
N SER A 148 25.12 -0.79 2.71
CA SER A 148 25.82 -0.04 3.76
C SER A 148 27.08 -0.74 4.29
N CYS A 149 27.27 -2.02 3.97
CA CYS A 149 28.41 -2.80 4.45
C CYS A 149 29.68 -2.51 3.62
N GLY A 150 30.84 -2.36 4.27
CA GLY A 150 32.13 -2.20 3.60
C GLY A 150 32.91 -3.51 3.36
N SER A 151 32.57 -4.60 4.06
CA SER A 151 33.32 -5.86 4.01
C SER A 151 32.81 -6.79 2.89
N PRO A 152 33.68 -7.26 1.97
CA PRO A 152 33.29 -8.19 0.90
C PRO A 152 32.67 -9.49 1.43
N ASP A 153 33.20 -10.04 2.52
CA ASP A 153 32.71 -11.30 3.11
C ASP A 153 31.32 -11.14 3.72
N GLN A 154 31.05 -10.01 4.36
CA GLN A 154 29.71 -9.71 4.89
C GLN A 154 28.71 -9.45 3.76
N LYS A 155 29.11 -8.75 2.70
CA LYS A 155 28.28 -8.59 1.50
C LYS A 155 27.91 -9.94 0.89
N ALA A 156 28.84 -10.90 0.81
CA ALA A 156 28.55 -12.24 0.33
C ALA A 156 27.49 -12.96 1.17
N LYS A 157 27.56 -12.85 2.50
CA LYS A 157 26.53 -13.42 3.40
C LYS A 157 25.16 -12.79 3.18
N PHE A 158 25.09 -11.46 3.04
CA PHE A 158 23.83 -10.80 2.74
C PHE A 158 23.28 -11.20 1.38
N ARG A 159 24.13 -11.38 0.35
CA ARG A 159 23.70 -11.91 -0.94
C ARG A 159 23.05 -13.28 -0.82
N ASP A 160 23.63 -14.19 -0.05
CA ASP A 160 23.02 -15.51 0.17
C ASP A 160 21.65 -15.40 0.87
N VAL A 161 21.53 -14.52 1.86
CA VAL A 161 20.24 -14.23 2.52
C VAL A 161 19.23 -13.68 1.52
N ILE A 162 19.64 -12.71 0.69
CA ILE A 162 18.77 -12.04 -0.27
C ILE A 162 18.32 -13.03 -1.36
N ARG A 163 19.24 -13.86 -1.88
CA ARG A 163 18.94 -14.89 -2.86
C ARG A 163 17.95 -15.92 -2.33
N ASN A 164 18.17 -16.41 -1.11
CA ASN A 164 17.27 -17.36 -0.48
C ASN A 164 15.87 -16.75 -0.23
N GLY A 165 15.84 -15.49 0.22
CA GLY A 165 14.60 -14.72 0.40
C GLY A 165 13.84 -14.53 -0.92
N TYR A 166 14.53 -14.11 -1.98
CA TYR A 166 13.98 -13.96 -3.32
C TYR A 166 13.39 -15.28 -3.84
N PHE A 167 14.13 -16.38 -3.74
CA PHE A 167 13.67 -17.69 -4.19
C PHE A 167 12.41 -18.15 -3.43
N LYS A 168 12.38 -17.96 -2.10
CA LYS A 168 11.19 -18.21 -1.28
C LYS A 168 9.99 -17.41 -1.77
N LEU A 169 10.15 -16.11 -2.00
CA LEU A 169 9.07 -15.24 -2.49
C LEU A 169 8.61 -15.64 -3.90
N HIS A 170 9.54 -15.96 -4.80
CA HIS A 170 9.24 -16.46 -6.14
C HIS A 170 8.39 -17.74 -6.10
N MET A 171 8.76 -18.69 -5.23
CA MET A 171 8.00 -19.92 -5.03
C MET A 171 6.59 -19.65 -4.49
N CYS A 172 6.47 -18.76 -3.50
CA CYS A 172 5.16 -18.37 -2.97
C CYS A 172 4.27 -17.68 -4.01
N LEU A 173 4.82 -16.78 -4.83
CA LEU A 173 4.10 -16.12 -5.93
C LEU A 173 3.65 -17.12 -7.00
N THR A 174 4.52 -18.07 -7.34
CA THR A 174 4.21 -19.13 -8.31
C THR A 174 3.11 -20.05 -7.81
N GLU A 175 3.15 -20.45 -6.54
CA GLU A 175 2.09 -21.25 -5.94
C GLU A 175 0.77 -20.46 -5.88
N TRP A 176 0.80 -19.20 -5.41
CA TRP A 176 -0.40 -18.35 -5.41
C TRP A 176 -1.04 -18.28 -6.79
N ARG A 177 -0.24 -18.06 -7.84
CA ARG A 177 -0.72 -18.04 -9.22
C ARG A 177 -1.36 -19.37 -9.60
N LYS A 178 -0.70 -20.49 -9.32
CA LYS A 178 -1.21 -21.83 -9.65
C LYS A 178 -2.53 -22.12 -8.94
N THR A 179 -2.66 -21.74 -7.66
CA THR A 179 -3.85 -22.02 -6.85
C THR A 179 -5.02 -21.10 -7.22
N PHE A 180 -4.78 -19.81 -7.45
CA PHE A 180 -5.84 -18.79 -7.44
C PHE A 180 -6.06 -18.04 -8.75
N SER A 181 -5.07 -18.01 -9.68
CA SER A 181 -5.16 -17.14 -10.86
C SER A 181 -6.38 -17.39 -11.75
N ARG A 182 -6.82 -18.65 -11.86
CA ARG A 182 -7.99 -19.01 -12.69
C ARG A 182 -9.31 -18.48 -12.16
N VAL A 183 -9.39 -18.22 -10.85
CA VAL A 183 -10.63 -17.82 -10.16
C VAL A 183 -10.66 -16.31 -9.92
N ILE A 184 -9.50 -15.68 -9.76
CA ILE A 184 -9.39 -14.30 -9.26
C ILE A 184 -8.87 -13.33 -10.31
N ILE A 185 -7.91 -13.76 -11.13
CA ILE A 185 -7.35 -12.90 -12.16
C ILE A 185 -8.27 -12.95 -13.37
N HIS A 186 -9.04 -11.88 -13.56
CA HIS A 186 -9.65 -11.63 -14.87
C HIS A 186 -8.77 -10.70 -15.71
N ASP A 187 -8.89 -10.81 -17.03
CA ASP A 187 -8.12 -9.99 -17.98
C ASP A 187 -8.67 -8.55 -17.99
N GLY A 188 -7.77 -7.55 -18.06
CA GLY A 188 -8.11 -6.11 -18.13
C GLY A 188 -9.14 -5.78 -19.21
N LYS A 189 -9.13 -6.55 -20.31
CA LYS A 189 -10.05 -6.43 -21.44
C LYS A 189 -11.49 -6.85 -21.14
N GLU A 190 -11.69 -7.77 -20.19
CA GLU A 190 -13.03 -8.22 -19.79
C GLU A 190 -13.72 -7.15 -18.94
N TYR A 191 -12.96 -6.51 -18.05
CA TYR A 191 -13.45 -5.45 -17.16
C TYR A 191 -13.75 -4.12 -17.86
N ALA A 192 -12.95 -3.75 -18.86
CA ALA A 192 -13.20 -2.56 -19.68
C ALA A 192 -14.59 -2.58 -20.35
N ARG A 193 -15.23 -3.76 -20.43
CA ARG A 193 -16.58 -3.96 -20.97
C ARG A 193 -17.67 -3.99 -19.90
N THR A 194 -17.33 -4.17 -18.63
CA THR A 194 -18.29 -4.27 -17.53
C THR A 194 -18.75 -2.89 -17.09
N LYS A 195 -20.04 -2.57 -17.29
CA LYS A 195 -20.62 -1.29 -16.86
C LYS A 195 -21.03 -1.26 -15.37
N ILE A 196 -21.19 -2.43 -14.75
CA ILE A 196 -21.66 -2.56 -13.37
C ILE A 196 -20.50 -2.97 -12.48
N ILE A 197 -20.13 -2.09 -11.54
CA ILE A 197 -19.10 -2.36 -10.55
C ILE A 197 -19.76 -2.84 -9.26
N THR A 198 -19.47 -4.08 -8.87
CA THR A 198 -19.96 -4.68 -7.62
C THR A 198 -18.87 -4.69 -6.55
N PRO A 199 -19.22 -4.77 -5.25
CA PRO A 199 -18.23 -4.93 -4.19
C PRO A 199 -17.34 -6.17 -4.38
N GLN A 200 -17.94 -7.29 -4.84
CA GLN A 200 -17.20 -8.51 -5.13
C GLN A 200 -16.15 -8.30 -6.23
N LEU A 201 -16.53 -7.57 -7.29
CA LEU A 201 -15.62 -7.23 -8.37
C LEU A 201 -14.47 -6.36 -7.86
N LEU A 202 -14.75 -5.33 -7.06
CA LEU A 202 -13.70 -4.48 -6.47
C LEU A 202 -12.73 -5.29 -5.60
N ALA A 203 -13.25 -6.24 -4.82
CA ALA A 203 -12.45 -7.11 -3.96
C ALA A 203 -11.53 -8.04 -4.77
N THR A 204 -12.06 -8.78 -5.75
CA THR A 204 -11.23 -9.67 -6.60
C THR A 204 -10.23 -8.91 -7.44
N THR A 205 -10.62 -7.71 -7.92
CA THR A 205 -9.74 -6.80 -8.64
C THR A 205 -8.59 -6.33 -7.75
N ASN A 206 -8.88 -5.91 -6.51
CA ASN A 206 -7.86 -5.47 -5.56
C ASN A 206 -6.86 -6.59 -5.25
N ILE A 207 -7.32 -7.82 -5.01
CA ILE A 207 -6.45 -8.98 -4.79
C ILE A 207 -5.53 -9.22 -6.00
N SER A 208 -6.06 -9.13 -7.23
CA SER A 208 -5.26 -9.26 -8.45
C SER A 208 -4.19 -8.16 -8.55
N THR A 209 -4.57 -6.92 -8.24
CA THR A 209 -3.65 -5.78 -8.23
C THR A 209 -2.56 -5.95 -7.18
N LEU A 210 -2.89 -6.42 -5.96
CA LEU A 210 -1.90 -6.71 -4.92
C LEU A 210 -0.92 -7.81 -5.35
N TYR A 211 -1.41 -8.87 -6.00
CA TYR A 211 -0.55 -9.93 -6.53
C TYR A 211 0.42 -9.40 -7.59
N TRP A 212 -0.06 -8.62 -8.55
CA TRP A 212 0.82 -8.01 -9.55
C TRP A 212 1.80 -7.02 -8.92
N THR A 213 1.39 -6.31 -7.87
CA THR A 213 2.26 -5.42 -7.12
C THR A 213 3.38 -6.20 -6.44
N ALA A 214 3.06 -7.32 -5.78
CA ALA A 214 4.05 -8.22 -5.19
C ALA A 214 5.03 -8.76 -6.24
N CYS A 215 4.53 -9.20 -7.40
CA CYS A 215 5.38 -9.59 -8.52
C CYS A 215 6.28 -8.45 -8.99
N LEU A 216 5.75 -7.23 -9.14
CA LEU A 216 6.52 -6.09 -9.62
C LEU A 216 7.65 -5.75 -8.64
N VAL A 217 7.38 -5.73 -7.34
CA VAL A 217 8.42 -5.47 -6.32
C VAL A 217 9.48 -6.57 -6.32
N VAL A 218 9.08 -7.84 -6.30
CA VAL A 218 10.02 -8.97 -6.24
C VAL A 218 10.86 -9.05 -7.51
N TYR A 219 10.26 -8.95 -8.70
CA TYR A 219 11.00 -9.15 -9.95
C TYR A 219 11.71 -7.90 -10.46
N ALA A 220 11.15 -6.71 -10.27
CA ALA A 220 11.84 -5.48 -10.66
C ALA A 220 12.84 -5.05 -9.59
N MET A 221 12.38 -4.83 -8.36
CA MET A 221 13.17 -4.07 -7.39
C MET A 221 14.19 -4.95 -6.66
N ILE A 222 13.83 -6.20 -6.34
CA ILE A 222 14.75 -7.15 -5.70
C ILE A 222 15.57 -7.91 -6.76
N GLY A 223 14.94 -8.31 -7.87
CA GLY A 223 15.61 -9.01 -8.96
C GLY A 223 16.74 -8.20 -9.60
N GLU A 224 16.55 -6.89 -9.81
CA GLU A 224 17.58 -6.01 -10.38
C GLU A 224 18.85 -5.97 -9.53
N VAL A 225 18.72 -5.89 -8.19
CA VAL A 225 19.87 -5.91 -7.27
C VAL A 225 20.70 -7.20 -7.41
N LEU A 226 20.06 -8.33 -7.74
CA LEU A 226 20.75 -9.61 -7.95
C LEU A 226 21.37 -9.69 -9.36
N LEU A 227 20.74 -9.08 -10.37
CA LEU A 227 21.19 -9.10 -11.77
C LEU A 227 22.32 -8.11 -12.08
N GLU A 228 22.40 -6.97 -11.37
CA GLU A 228 23.45 -5.96 -11.55
C GLU A 228 24.88 -6.48 -11.28
N GLU A 229 25.04 -7.50 -10.42
CA GLU A 229 26.38 -8.01 -10.04
C GLU A 229 26.76 -9.35 -10.71
N GLU A 230 25.81 -10.24 -11.05
CA GLU A 230 26.15 -11.61 -11.49
C GLU A 230 26.02 -11.85 -13.00
N GLY A 231 25.43 -10.93 -13.77
CA GLY A 231 25.38 -11.04 -15.24
C GLY A 231 24.61 -12.25 -15.81
N GLU A 232 24.05 -13.12 -14.96
CA GLU A 232 23.29 -14.30 -15.36
C GLU A 232 21.97 -14.42 -14.59
N ASP A 233 20.93 -14.76 -15.35
CA ASP A 233 19.53 -14.92 -14.98
C ASP A 233 19.36 -16.14 -14.05
N LEU A 234 18.90 -15.92 -12.81
CA LEU A 234 18.79 -16.91 -11.71
C LEU A 234 17.95 -18.17 -12.01
N ASP A 235 17.45 -18.39 -13.22
CA ASP A 235 16.87 -19.66 -13.66
C ASP A 235 16.67 -19.76 -15.20
N GLY A 236 17.34 -18.89 -15.99
CA GLY A 236 17.13 -18.78 -17.44
C GLY A 236 15.69 -18.41 -17.86
N ARG A 237 14.88 -17.93 -16.92
CA ARG A 237 13.50 -17.46 -17.14
C ARG A 237 13.36 -16.02 -16.64
N CYS A 238 13.94 -15.09 -17.38
CA CYS A 238 13.75 -13.66 -17.14
C CYS A 238 12.26 -13.31 -17.22
N ILE A 239 11.64 -13.10 -16.06
CA ILE A 239 10.27 -12.61 -15.97
C ILE A 239 10.34 -11.10 -16.18
N GLU A 240 9.85 -10.62 -17.33
CA GLU A 240 9.81 -9.19 -17.64
C GLU A 240 8.90 -8.45 -16.63
N PRO A 241 9.45 -7.61 -15.72
CA PRO A 241 8.64 -7.00 -14.67
C PRO A 241 7.59 -6.02 -15.21
N GLY A 242 7.87 -5.40 -16.37
CA GLY A 242 6.99 -4.44 -17.04
C GLY A 242 5.58 -5.01 -17.35
N ILE A 243 5.44 -6.32 -17.48
CA ILE A 243 4.14 -6.98 -17.66
C ILE A 243 3.21 -6.71 -16.46
N PHE A 244 3.73 -6.72 -15.24
CA PHE A 244 2.93 -6.49 -14.03
C PHE A 244 2.53 -5.02 -13.89
N CYS A 245 3.45 -4.10 -14.20
CA CYS A 245 3.15 -2.67 -14.28
C CYS A 245 2.00 -2.40 -15.27
N ARG A 246 2.07 -2.97 -16.47
CA ARG A 246 0.99 -2.85 -17.48
C ARG A 246 -0.34 -3.37 -16.95
N LYS A 247 -0.35 -4.56 -16.33
CA LYS A 247 -1.57 -5.16 -15.78
C LYS A 247 -2.20 -4.31 -14.66
N ILE A 248 -1.39 -3.72 -13.78
CA ILE A 248 -1.87 -2.78 -12.76
C ILE A 248 -2.53 -1.57 -13.44
N LEU A 249 -1.85 -0.95 -14.41
CA LEU A 249 -2.40 0.22 -15.11
C LEU A 249 -3.69 -0.10 -15.85
N GLU A 250 -3.76 -1.21 -16.57
CA GLU A 250 -4.95 -1.63 -17.32
C GLU A 250 -6.20 -1.77 -16.43
N ILE A 251 -6.02 -2.11 -15.15
CA ILE A 251 -7.12 -2.35 -14.22
C ILE A 251 -7.51 -1.14 -13.35
N LEU A 252 -6.62 -0.14 -13.23
CA LEU A 252 -6.88 1.07 -12.43
C LEU A 252 -8.25 1.75 -12.72
N PRO A 253 -8.74 1.82 -13.97
CA PRO A 253 -10.05 2.42 -14.26
C PRO A 253 -11.23 1.81 -13.50
N VAL A 254 -11.16 0.52 -13.12
CA VAL A 254 -12.20 -0.13 -12.30
C VAL A 254 -12.37 0.59 -10.97
N PHE A 255 -11.25 1.01 -10.36
CA PHE A 255 -11.24 1.73 -9.09
C PHE A 255 -11.56 3.21 -9.24
N PHE A 256 -11.63 3.74 -10.46
CA PHE A 256 -12.05 5.13 -10.74
C PHE A 256 -13.56 5.25 -10.93
N ASN A 257 -14.27 4.13 -11.06
CA ASN A 257 -15.73 4.15 -11.10
C ASN A 257 -16.31 4.79 -9.81
N PRO A 258 -17.37 5.62 -9.90
CA PRO A 258 -18.02 6.20 -8.72
C PRO A 258 -18.46 5.17 -7.67
N ALA A 259 -18.83 3.96 -8.09
CA ALA A 259 -19.23 2.86 -7.20
C ALA A 259 -18.12 2.38 -6.26
N ALA A 260 -16.84 2.62 -6.59
CA ALA A 260 -15.72 2.36 -5.66
C ALA A 260 -15.73 3.33 -4.47
N GLY A 261 -16.49 4.43 -4.55
CA GLY A 261 -16.62 5.42 -3.49
C GLY A 261 -15.26 5.96 -3.03
N ILE A 262 -15.16 6.34 -1.77
CA ILE A 262 -13.90 6.82 -1.20
C ILE A 262 -12.89 5.69 -0.93
N PHE A 263 -13.36 4.43 -0.88
CA PHE A 263 -12.53 3.26 -0.56
C PHE A 263 -11.41 2.99 -1.56
N ARG A 264 -11.48 3.54 -2.78
CA ARG A 264 -10.43 3.43 -3.79
C ARG A 264 -9.04 3.79 -3.25
N VAL A 265 -8.93 4.77 -2.35
CA VAL A 265 -7.65 5.18 -1.74
C VAL A 265 -7.00 4.01 -1.01
N HIS A 266 -7.76 3.24 -0.24
CA HIS A 266 -7.23 2.06 0.43
C HIS A 266 -6.87 0.93 -0.53
N LEU A 267 -7.63 0.77 -1.63
CA LEU A 267 -7.48 -0.34 -2.55
C LEU A 267 -6.26 -0.20 -3.48
N VAL A 268 -5.91 1.02 -3.91
CA VAL A 268 -4.90 1.21 -4.96
C VAL A 268 -3.74 2.13 -4.64
N THR A 269 -3.70 2.80 -3.48
CA THR A 269 -2.55 3.69 -3.15
C THR A 269 -1.21 2.94 -3.20
N PHE A 270 -1.12 1.78 -2.54
CA PHE A 270 0.12 0.99 -2.55
C PHE A 270 0.52 0.52 -3.97
N PRO A 271 -0.37 -0.12 -4.76
CA PRO A 271 -0.07 -0.45 -6.16
C PRO A 271 0.35 0.74 -7.02
N VAL A 272 -0.33 1.89 -6.90
CA VAL A 272 -0.01 3.13 -7.63
C VAL A 272 1.37 3.64 -7.23
N GLY A 273 1.69 3.63 -5.93
CA GLY A 273 3.01 4.01 -5.42
C GLY A 273 4.12 3.11 -5.97
N VAL A 274 3.94 1.80 -5.98
CA VAL A 274 4.92 0.86 -6.55
C VAL A 274 5.11 1.07 -8.06
N VAL A 275 4.02 1.30 -8.82
CA VAL A 275 4.11 1.64 -10.25
C VAL A 275 4.88 2.94 -10.45
N MET A 276 4.63 3.96 -9.64
CA MET A 276 5.35 5.24 -9.68
C MET A 276 6.86 5.03 -9.48
N ILE A 277 7.25 4.30 -8.43
CA ILE A 277 8.65 4.00 -8.12
C ILE A 277 9.30 3.22 -9.25
N TYR A 278 8.64 2.16 -9.75
CA TYR A 278 9.15 1.34 -10.84
C TYR A 278 9.36 2.16 -12.13
N LEU A 279 8.36 2.93 -12.54
CA LEU A 279 8.48 3.78 -13.73
C LEU A 279 9.56 4.87 -13.53
N ALA A 280 9.74 5.40 -12.33
CA ALA A 280 10.81 6.36 -12.06
C ALA A 280 12.21 5.73 -12.14
N GLY A 281 12.36 4.46 -11.76
CA GLY A 281 13.64 3.74 -11.75
C GLY A 281 14.13 3.27 -13.12
N ILE A 282 13.24 3.03 -14.08
CA ILE A 282 13.64 2.57 -15.43
C ILE A 282 13.94 3.73 -16.40
N PRO A 283 14.71 3.52 -17.49
CA PRO A 283 15.03 4.58 -18.45
C PRO A 283 13.80 5.34 -18.99
N PRO A 284 13.88 6.65 -19.24
CA PRO A 284 12.72 7.46 -19.67
C PRO A 284 12.10 7.01 -21.00
N ARG A 285 12.90 6.41 -21.89
CA ARG A 285 12.45 5.90 -23.20
C ARG A 285 11.77 4.54 -23.10
N SER A 286 11.84 3.86 -21.96
CA SER A 286 11.18 2.58 -21.71
C SER A 286 9.73 2.81 -21.28
N MET A 287 8.84 1.91 -21.70
CA MET A 287 7.44 1.87 -21.28
C MET A 287 6.68 3.20 -21.48
N VAL A 288 6.92 3.89 -22.61
CA VAL A 288 6.33 5.20 -22.90
C VAL A 288 4.79 5.19 -22.81
N LYS A 289 4.15 4.14 -23.36
CA LYS A 289 2.68 4.02 -23.32
C LYS A 289 2.15 3.93 -21.90
N GLU A 290 2.83 3.17 -21.05
CA GLU A 290 2.46 3.00 -19.65
C GLU A 290 2.69 4.29 -18.84
N ARG A 291 3.76 5.05 -19.14
CA ARG A 291 4.00 6.38 -18.55
C ARG A 291 2.90 7.37 -18.92
N ASP A 292 2.53 7.44 -20.21
CA ASP A 292 1.46 8.32 -20.69
C ASP A 292 0.13 7.96 -20.02
N LEU A 293 -0.16 6.66 -19.93
CA LEU A 293 -1.37 6.16 -19.28
C LEU A 293 -1.38 6.49 -17.78
N PHE A 294 -0.24 6.32 -17.11
CA PHE A 294 -0.10 6.63 -15.69
C PHE A 294 -0.27 8.13 -15.42
N ALA A 295 0.36 8.99 -16.22
CA ALA A 295 0.20 10.44 -16.14
C ALA A 295 -1.27 10.86 -16.32
N LYS A 296 -1.96 10.26 -17.29
CA LYS A 296 -3.41 10.46 -17.51
C LYS A 296 -4.22 10.09 -16.28
N TYR A 297 -3.93 8.95 -15.64
CA TYR A 297 -4.64 8.51 -14.44
C TYR A 297 -4.36 9.38 -13.23
N LEU A 298 -3.12 9.83 -13.04
CA LEU A 298 -2.77 10.76 -11.98
C LEU A 298 -3.52 12.10 -12.15
N GLY A 299 -3.77 12.54 -13.37
CA GLY A 299 -4.60 13.71 -13.66
C GLY A 299 -6.10 13.53 -13.38
N HIS A 300 -6.57 12.30 -13.12
CA HIS A 300 -7.98 12.04 -12.88
C HIS A 300 -8.40 12.53 -11.47
N PRO A 301 -9.58 13.17 -11.31
CA PRO A 301 -10.05 13.67 -10.00
C PRO A 301 -10.11 12.59 -8.91
N ALA A 302 -10.51 11.36 -9.28
CA ALA A 302 -10.54 10.22 -8.35
C ALA A 302 -9.17 9.81 -7.79
N CYS A 303 -8.07 10.28 -8.36
CA CYS A 303 -6.71 10.03 -7.88
C CYS A 303 -6.18 11.15 -6.99
N TRP A 304 -6.92 12.24 -6.78
CA TRP A 304 -6.42 13.40 -6.04
C TRP A 304 -5.92 13.03 -4.63
N SER A 305 -6.71 12.30 -3.85
CA SER A 305 -6.32 11.88 -2.49
C SER A 305 -5.17 10.89 -2.48
N ILE A 306 -5.10 10.00 -3.49
CA ILE A 306 -3.97 9.08 -3.68
C ILE A 306 -2.69 9.87 -3.95
N ARG A 307 -2.76 10.88 -4.83
CA ARG A 307 -1.61 11.75 -5.13
C ARG A 307 -1.15 12.54 -3.92
N LYS A 308 -2.10 13.13 -3.18
CA LYS A 308 -1.80 13.90 -1.97
C LYS A 308 -1.08 13.04 -0.94
N LEU A 309 -1.63 11.85 -0.66
CA LEU A 309 -1.03 10.91 0.28
C LEU A 309 0.37 10.46 -0.19
N LEU A 310 0.52 10.07 -1.46
CA LEU A 310 1.83 9.68 -2.00
C LEU A 310 2.86 10.83 -1.96
N ALA A 311 2.44 12.07 -2.23
CA ALA A 311 3.31 13.23 -2.12
C ALA A 311 3.77 13.46 -0.67
N SER A 312 2.86 13.29 0.31
CA SER A 312 3.23 13.43 1.74
C SER A 312 4.28 12.40 2.17
N THR A 313 4.21 11.16 1.65
CA THR A 313 5.19 10.10 1.96
C THR A 313 6.57 10.33 1.36
N GLN A 314 6.73 11.25 0.41
CA GLN A 314 8.01 11.53 -0.25
C GLN A 314 8.81 12.66 0.44
N SER A 315 8.22 13.34 1.42
CA SER A 315 8.78 14.57 2.00
C SER A 315 9.99 14.37 2.91
N GLU A 316 10.29 13.15 3.39
CA GLU A 316 11.40 12.93 4.33
C GLU A 316 12.72 12.45 3.66
N ASP A 317 12.70 11.84 2.47
CA ASP A 317 13.90 11.21 1.87
C ASP A 317 14.38 11.81 0.54
N TYR A 318 13.54 12.57 -0.17
CA TYR A 318 13.92 13.09 -1.49
C TYR A 318 14.96 14.24 -1.39
N GLU A 319 14.86 15.09 -0.35
CA GLU A 319 15.79 16.20 -0.17
C GLU A 319 17.19 15.77 0.29
N ARG A 320 17.32 14.67 1.06
CA ARG A 320 18.64 14.17 1.50
C ARG A 320 19.42 13.45 0.41
N THR A 321 18.73 12.79 -0.52
CA THR A 321 19.39 11.91 -1.49
C THR A 321 19.88 12.66 -2.74
N TYR A 322 19.32 13.84 -3.05
CA TYR A 322 19.61 14.53 -4.32
C TYR A 322 20.18 15.96 -4.19
N GLN A 323 20.43 16.50 -2.99
CA GLN A 323 21.17 17.76 -2.83
C GLN A 323 22.70 17.64 -2.87
N VAL A 324 23.28 16.48 -3.20
CA VAL A 324 24.75 16.33 -3.32
C VAL A 324 25.29 16.74 -4.71
N ASN A 325 24.45 17.04 -5.70
CA ASN A 325 24.91 17.32 -7.07
C ASN A 325 24.72 18.76 -7.59
N GLU A 326 24.36 19.72 -6.74
CA GLU A 326 24.39 21.15 -7.12
C GLU A 326 25.28 21.96 -6.18
N SER A 327 26.57 21.66 -6.16
CA SER A 327 27.58 22.67 -5.79
C SER A 327 28.99 22.23 -6.18
N LYS A 328 29.42 22.63 -7.38
CA LYS A 328 30.76 23.19 -7.61
C LYS A 328 30.82 23.83 -9.01
N PRO A 329 30.86 25.17 -9.12
CA PRO A 329 31.28 25.80 -10.36
C PRO A 329 32.76 25.46 -10.59
N ILE A 330 33.07 24.93 -11.77
CA ILE A 330 34.44 24.75 -12.23
C ILE A 330 35.00 26.14 -12.53
N ASN A 331 35.76 26.69 -11.59
CA ASN A 331 36.72 27.74 -11.86
C ASN A 331 38.06 27.07 -12.18
N GLY A 332 38.60 27.38 -13.36
CA GLY A 332 39.89 26.93 -13.86
C GLY A 332 40.04 27.29 -15.33
#